data_AF-A0A8J4DWT0-F1
#
_entry.id   AF-A0A8J4DWT0-F1
#
_cell.length_a   1.000
_cell.length_b   1.000
_cell.length_c   1.000
_cell.angle_alpha   90.00
_cell.angle_beta   90.00
_cell.angle_gamma   90.00
#
_symmetry.space_group_name_H-M   'P 1'
#
loop_
_entity.id
_entity.type
_entity.pdbx_description
1 polymer ?
#
loop_
_entity_poly.entity_id
_entity_poly.type
_entity_poly.pdbx_seq_one_letter_code
_entity_poly.pdbx_strand_id
1 'polypeptide(L)'
;MAIVVGVSGALFPPGTARRTKRAVLLTVAVLLLATVICGGGAVLAANLLGLTGCEPRPPYVSAVQEDVRRVGSLIPALGNGNPSGAASGSASASASGSPSASGAPGDGSASPSAGPSGVVAVHYHFRDSVPHTCPQIATLGTVYEGFAQLTPERAEALRGLRWTPADAPDVPDDLQQFAPANAAWQRSADLDTATGAKVWYDQASRTAFFSYYATD
;
A
#
# COMPACT_ATOMS: atom_id res chain seq x y z
N MET A 1 -0.76 29.08 12.09
CA MET A 1 -2.22 29.01 12.35
C MET A 1 -2.41 29.13 13.87
N ALA A 2 -2.80 30.31 14.37
CA ALA A 2 -2.85 30.61 15.80
C ALA A 2 -4.31 30.51 16.28
N ILE A 3 -4.57 29.66 17.27
CA ILE A 3 -5.90 29.52 17.87
C ILE A 3 -6.00 30.54 19.01
N VAL A 4 -6.76 31.61 18.78
CA VAL A 4 -7.13 32.59 19.81
C VAL A 4 -8.35 32.06 20.55
N VAL A 5 -8.16 31.58 21.77
CA VAL A 5 -9.26 31.19 22.67
C VAL A 5 -9.77 32.45 23.37
N GLY A 6 -10.89 32.99 22.89
CA GLY A 6 -11.60 34.09 23.53
C GLY A 6 -12.31 33.63 24.81
N VAL A 7 -11.82 34.09 25.96
CA VAL A 7 -12.51 33.91 27.25
C VAL A 7 -13.45 35.09 27.48
N SER A 8 -14.74 34.89 27.21
CA SER A 8 -15.78 35.87 27.56
C SER A 8 -16.02 35.86 29.07
N GLY A 9 -15.71 36.97 29.73
CA GLY A 9 -15.92 37.16 31.16
C GLY A 9 -17.40 37.34 31.51
N ALA A 10 -17.93 36.42 32.32
CA ALA A 10 -19.24 36.55 32.94
C ALA A 10 -19.13 37.32 34.28
N LEU A 11 -19.95 38.36 34.43
CA LEU A 11 -20.15 39.10 35.68
C LEU A 11 -20.76 38.16 36.76
N PHE A 12 -20.07 37.99 37.88
CA PHE A 12 -20.55 37.22 39.05
C PHE A 12 -21.07 38.15 40.16
N PRO A 13 -22.24 37.88 40.76
CA PRO A 13 -22.78 38.66 41.87
C PRO A 13 -22.05 38.39 43.22
N PRO A 14 -21.97 39.40 44.13
CA PRO A 14 -21.21 39.33 45.37
C PRO A 14 -21.97 38.57 46.46
N GLY A 15 -21.88 37.24 46.43
CA GLY A 15 -22.45 36.36 47.48
C GLY A 15 -22.15 34.87 47.28
N THR A 16 -21.77 34.47 46.07
CA THR A 16 -21.43 33.09 45.70
C THR A 16 -19.92 32.81 45.75
N ALA A 17 -19.08 33.78 46.12
CA ALA A 17 -17.62 33.74 45.98
C ALA A 17 -16.94 32.49 46.58
N ARG A 18 -17.46 31.92 47.68
CA ARG A 18 -16.90 30.67 48.24
C ARG A 18 -17.32 29.41 47.47
N ARG A 19 -18.54 29.36 46.93
CA ARG A 19 -19.01 28.21 46.13
C ARG A 19 -18.39 28.22 44.75
N THR A 20 -18.22 29.38 44.13
CA THR A 20 -17.56 29.53 42.83
C THR A 20 -16.08 29.16 42.90
N LYS A 21 -15.37 29.56 43.97
CA LYS A 21 -13.97 29.15 44.19
C LYS A 21 -13.80 27.63 44.34
N ARG A 22 -14.73 26.96 45.03
CA ARG A 22 -14.72 25.49 45.16
C ARG A 22 -15.04 24.79 43.84
N ALA A 23 -16.00 25.31 43.08
CA ALA A 23 -16.33 24.78 41.76
C ALA A 23 -15.13 24.88 40.81
N VAL A 24 -14.47 26.04 40.73
CA VAL A 24 -13.29 26.25 39.88
C VAL A 24 -12.12 25.35 40.30
N LEU A 25 -11.86 25.19 41.60
CA LEU A 25 -10.82 24.27 42.09
C LEU A 25 -11.08 22.81 41.68
N LEU A 26 -12.35 22.37 41.73
CA LEU A 26 -12.72 21.02 41.30
C LEU A 26 -12.54 20.82 39.79
N THR A 27 -12.94 21.79 38.96
CA THR A 27 -12.77 21.67 37.50
C THR A 27 -11.28 21.60 37.12
N VAL A 28 -10.44 22.42 37.75
CA VAL A 28 -8.99 22.41 37.51
C VAL A 28 -8.39 21.08 37.97
N ALA A 29 -8.81 20.54 39.11
CA ALA A 29 -8.33 19.26 39.61
C ALA A 29 -8.71 18.09 38.68
N VAL A 30 -9.94 18.06 38.16
CA VAL A 30 -10.37 17.03 37.19
C VAL A 30 -9.59 17.14 35.89
N LEU A 31 -9.35 18.37 35.40
CA LEU A 31 -8.62 18.58 34.15
C LEU A 31 -7.15 18.14 34.29
N LEU A 32 -6.51 18.44 35.43
CA LEU A 32 -5.17 17.97 35.75
C LEU A 32 -5.12 16.44 35.84
N LEU A 33 -6.08 15.82 36.51
CA LEU A 33 -6.16 14.37 36.61
C LEU A 33 -6.33 13.72 35.22
N ALA A 34 -7.19 14.29 34.36
CA ALA A 34 -7.37 13.82 32.99
C ALA A 34 -6.07 13.95 32.17
N THR A 35 -5.33 15.06 32.30
CA THR A 35 -4.03 15.21 31.64
C THR A 35 -2.98 14.22 32.14
N VAL A 36 -2.96 13.91 33.44
CA VAL A 36 -2.04 12.90 34.01
C VAL A 36 -2.41 11.49 33.55
N ILE A 37 -3.70 11.16 33.46
CA ILE A 37 -4.15 9.85 32.97
C ILE A 37 -3.83 9.70 31.47
N CYS A 38 -4.13 10.71 30.65
CA CYS A 38 -3.81 10.69 29.22
C CYS A 38 -2.30 10.69 28.95
N GLY A 39 -1.53 11.51 29.68
CA GLY A 39 -0.08 11.59 29.54
C GLY A 39 0.63 10.34 30.07
N GLY A 40 0.17 9.81 31.20
CA GLY A 40 0.69 8.57 31.80
C GLY A 40 0.46 7.34 30.93
N GLY A 41 -0.69 7.27 30.23
CA GLY A 41 -0.97 6.19 29.28
C GLY A 41 0.04 6.11 28.12
N ALA A 42 0.46 7.26 27.57
CA ALA A 42 1.44 7.30 26.49
C ALA A 42 2.84 6.84 26.94
N VAL A 43 3.26 7.24 28.14
CA VAL A 43 4.58 6.87 28.71
C VAL A 43 4.60 5.40 29.13
N LEU A 44 3.50 4.89 29.70
CA LEU A 44 3.40 3.48 30.07
C LEU A 44 3.40 2.57 28.84
N ALA A 45 2.70 2.96 27.77
CA ALA A 45 2.71 2.23 26.50
C ALA A 45 4.13 2.16 25.89
N ALA A 46 4.88 3.27 25.91
CA ALA A 46 6.26 3.31 25.43
C ALA A 46 7.21 2.41 26.25
N ASN A 47 7.02 2.33 27.57
CA ASN A 47 7.86 1.47 28.42
C ASN A 47 7.49 -0.02 28.35
N LEU A 48 6.20 -0.34 28.14
CA LEU A 48 5.75 -1.73 27.94
C LEU A 48 6.28 -2.32 26.62
N LEU A 49 6.40 -1.51 25.57
CA LEU A 49 6.99 -1.91 24.29
C LEU A 49 8.48 -2.30 24.41
N GLY A 50 9.23 -1.70 25.34
CA GLY A 50 10.64 -2.03 25.58
C GLY A 50 10.86 -3.36 26.32
N LEU A 51 9.86 -3.85 27.07
CA LEU A 51 9.97 -5.08 27.88
C LEU A 51 9.57 -6.35 27.12
N THR A 52 8.83 -6.24 26.01
CA THR A 52 8.41 -7.40 25.20
C THR A 52 9.48 -7.87 24.21
N GLY A 53 10.62 -7.18 24.09
CA GLY A 53 11.70 -7.56 23.19
C GLY A 53 11.33 -7.48 21.71
N CYS A 54 10.23 -6.79 21.38
CA CYS A 54 9.72 -6.69 20.03
C CYS A 54 10.02 -5.30 19.45
N GLU A 55 11.17 -5.18 18.82
CA GLU A 55 11.53 -3.97 18.07
C GLU A 55 10.71 -3.89 16.77
N PRO A 56 10.07 -2.75 16.47
CA PRO A 56 9.37 -2.56 15.20
C PRO A 56 10.31 -2.88 14.04
N ARG A 57 9.89 -3.79 13.15
CA ARG A 57 10.68 -4.09 11.96
C ARG A 57 10.19 -3.23 10.80
N PRO A 58 11.12 -2.64 10.02
CA PRO A 58 10.72 -1.97 8.79
C PRO A 58 9.98 -2.97 7.88
N PRO A 59 9.09 -2.47 7.01
CA PRO A 59 8.41 -3.33 6.05
C PRO A 59 9.45 -4.09 5.21
N TYR A 60 9.25 -5.40 5.04
CA TYR A 60 10.09 -6.18 4.16
C TYR A 60 9.85 -5.75 2.71
N VAL A 61 10.92 -5.67 1.92
CA VAL A 61 10.87 -5.46 0.48
C VAL A 61 11.69 -6.57 -0.17
N SER A 62 11.09 -7.30 -1.11
CA SER A 62 11.78 -8.35 -1.84
C SER A 62 12.81 -7.76 -2.80
N ALA A 63 13.80 -8.56 -3.21
CA ALA A 63 14.55 -8.24 -4.42
C ALA A 63 13.62 -8.19 -5.65
N VAL A 64 14.05 -7.51 -6.70
CA VAL A 64 13.36 -7.50 -8.00
C VAL A 64 13.35 -8.91 -8.57
N GLN A 65 12.18 -9.33 -9.05
CA GLN A 65 11.87 -10.65 -9.59
C GLN A 65 11.35 -10.55 -11.02
N GLU A 66 11.58 -11.62 -11.79
CA GLU A 66 11.20 -11.74 -13.21
C GLU A 66 10.27 -12.93 -13.44
N ASP A 67 9.16 -13.00 -12.71
CA ASP A 67 8.16 -14.07 -12.86
C ASP A 67 6.91 -13.60 -13.61
N VAL A 68 6.92 -13.83 -14.92
CA VAL A 68 5.80 -13.51 -15.83
C VAL A 68 4.54 -14.29 -15.48
N ARG A 69 4.66 -15.54 -15.00
CA ARG A 69 3.50 -16.36 -14.63
C ARG A 69 2.82 -15.82 -13.39
N ARG A 70 3.60 -15.40 -12.39
CA ARG A 70 3.07 -14.78 -11.18
C ARG A 70 2.30 -13.51 -11.51
N VAL A 71 2.87 -12.58 -12.27
CA VAL A 71 2.15 -11.34 -12.64
C VAL A 71 0.93 -11.60 -13.50
N GLY A 72 0.99 -12.54 -14.44
CA GLY A 72 -0.19 -12.95 -15.20
C GLY A 72 -1.30 -13.57 -14.33
N SER A 73 -0.96 -14.19 -13.20
CA SER A 73 -1.95 -14.69 -12.23
C SER A 73 -2.53 -13.60 -11.32
N LEU A 74 -1.70 -12.63 -10.92
CA LEU A 74 -2.11 -11.50 -10.07
C LEU A 74 -2.96 -10.50 -10.84
N ILE A 75 -2.60 -10.25 -12.11
CA ILE A 75 -3.26 -9.29 -12.98
C ILE A 75 -3.58 -9.98 -14.32
N PRO A 76 -4.65 -10.79 -14.39
CA PRO A 76 -5.01 -11.54 -15.59
C PRO A 76 -5.22 -10.68 -16.84
N ALA A 77 -5.59 -9.41 -16.64
CA ALA A 77 -5.76 -8.45 -17.72
C ALA A 77 -4.43 -7.88 -18.29
N LEU A 78 -3.27 -8.21 -17.72
CA LEU A 78 -1.99 -8.01 -18.40
C LEU A 78 -1.57 -9.27 -19.17
N GLY A 79 -1.99 -10.44 -18.69
CA GLY A 79 -1.83 -11.73 -19.39
C GLY A 79 -2.87 -11.96 -20.50
N ASN A 80 -3.34 -13.20 -20.62
CA ASN A 80 -4.27 -13.61 -21.68
C ASN A 80 -5.76 -13.35 -21.37
N GLY A 81 -6.08 -12.78 -20.20
CA GLY A 81 -7.48 -12.55 -19.81
C GLY A 81 -8.15 -11.51 -20.71
N ASN A 82 -9.41 -11.72 -21.09
CA ASN A 82 -10.18 -10.69 -21.79
C ASN A 82 -10.35 -9.46 -20.86
N PRO A 83 -9.82 -8.27 -21.20
CA PRO A 83 -9.86 -7.12 -20.28
C PRO A 83 -11.28 -6.64 -19.98
N SER A 84 -12.25 -6.92 -20.87
CA SER A 84 -13.65 -6.55 -20.71
C SER A 84 -14.50 -7.54 -19.88
N GLY A 85 -13.93 -8.68 -19.45
CA GLY A 85 -14.66 -9.74 -18.73
C GLY A 85 -14.29 -9.94 -17.26
N ALA A 86 -13.25 -9.28 -16.75
CA ALA A 86 -12.68 -9.62 -15.43
C ALA A 86 -13.45 -9.06 -14.22
N ALA A 87 -14.53 -8.31 -14.43
CA ALA A 87 -15.37 -7.75 -13.35
C ALA A 87 -16.28 -8.78 -12.62
N SER A 88 -16.16 -10.09 -12.88
CA SER A 88 -17.16 -11.09 -12.41
C SER A 88 -16.67 -12.12 -11.38
N GLY A 89 -15.46 -12.03 -10.84
CA GLY A 89 -15.03 -12.98 -9.82
C GLY A 89 -13.90 -12.48 -8.94
N SER A 90 -14.22 -12.20 -7.68
CA SER A 90 -13.24 -12.14 -6.59
C SER A 90 -12.54 -13.49 -6.49
N ALA A 91 -11.35 -13.61 -7.09
CA ALA A 91 -10.49 -14.75 -6.86
C ALA A 91 -9.83 -14.55 -5.49
N SER A 92 -10.46 -15.13 -4.47
CA SER A 92 -9.82 -15.42 -3.19
C SER A 92 -8.72 -16.46 -3.45
N ALA A 93 -7.55 -16.01 -3.88
CA ALA A 93 -6.38 -16.87 -4.01
C ALA A 93 -5.78 -17.07 -2.62
N SER A 94 -6.31 -18.04 -1.86
CA SER A 94 -5.62 -18.59 -0.70
C SER A 94 -4.38 -19.34 -1.19
N ALA A 95 -3.26 -18.62 -1.32
CA ALA A 95 -1.95 -19.19 -1.60
C ALA A 95 -1.19 -19.38 -0.28
N SER A 96 -1.61 -20.37 0.51
CA SER A 96 -0.86 -20.83 1.67
C SER A 96 0.33 -21.70 1.21
N GLY A 97 1.47 -21.05 0.99
CA GLY A 97 2.73 -21.74 0.70
C GLY A 97 3.92 -20.81 0.86
N SER A 98 4.48 -20.75 2.07
CA SER A 98 5.77 -20.11 2.33
C SER A 98 6.89 -20.85 1.60
N PRO A 99 7.65 -20.23 0.68
CA PRO A 99 8.85 -20.85 0.17
C PRO A 99 9.96 -20.77 1.23
N SER A 100 10.30 -21.92 1.80
CA SER A 100 11.53 -22.07 2.59
C SER A 100 12.72 -22.04 1.64
N ALA A 101 13.49 -20.95 1.67
CA ALA A 101 14.72 -20.81 0.91
C ALA A 101 15.86 -21.60 1.59
N SER A 102 16.21 -22.76 1.03
CA SER A 102 17.54 -23.36 1.19
C SER A 102 17.87 -24.19 -0.04
N GLY A 103 18.62 -23.59 -0.97
CA GLY A 103 19.04 -24.24 -2.22
C GLY A 103 20.18 -23.47 -2.88
N ALA A 104 21.33 -24.13 -2.96
CA ALA A 104 22.59 -23.66 -3.53
C ALA A 104 22.49 -23.22 -5.02
N PRO A 105 23.46 -22.45 -5.56
CA PRO A 105 23.41 -21.95 -6.93
C PRO A 105 23.63 -23.10 -7.92
N GLY A 106 22.61 -23.38 -8.73
CA GLY A 106 22.73 -24.23 -9.91
C GLY A 106 22.65 -23.35 -11.15
N ASP A 107 23.71 -23.41 -11.98
CA ASP A 107 23.79 -22.78 -13.30
C ASP A 107 22.81 -23.46 -14.26
N GLY A 108 21.52 -23.13 -14.12
CA GLY A 108 20.46 -23.59 -15.00
C GLY A 108 19.99 -22.43 -15.86
N SER A 109 20.52 -22.33 -17.07
CA SER A 109 19.87 -21.57 -18.15
C SER A 109 18.49 -22.19 -18.40
N ALA A 110 17.48 -21.70 -17.70
CA ALA A 110 16.10 -22.09 -17.89
C ALA A 110 15.65 -21.58 -19.26
N SER A 111 15.28 -22.50 -20.15
CA SER A 111 14.52 -22.15 -21.35
C SER A 111 13.29 -21.32 -20.95
N PRO A 112 12.97 -20.23 -21.67
CA PRO A 112 11.80 -19.41 -21.38
C PRO A 112 10.56 -20.26 -21.59
N SER A 113 10.03 -20.81 -20.50
CA SER A 113 8.75 -21.49 -20.51
C SER A 113 7.72 -20.46 -20.92
N ALA A 114 7.14 -20.61 -22.12
CA ALA A 114 6.15 -19.73 -22.70
C ALA A 114 5.22 -19.17 -21.61
N GLY A 115 5.45 -17.90 -21.25
CA GLY A 115 4.65 -17.21 -20.26
C GLY A 115 3.21 -17.03 -20.77
N PRO A 116 2.28 -16.53 -19.93
CA PRO A 116 1.01 -16.06 -20.44
C PRO A 116 1.27 -15.13 -21.64
N SER A 117 0.73 -15.49 -22.81
CA SER A 117 1.12 -14.96 -24.13
C SER A 117 0.85 -13.46 -24.38
N GLY A 118 0.53 -12.70 -23.32
CA GLY A 118 0.37 -11.24 -23.36
C GLY A 118 1.56 -10.44 -22.84
N VAL A 119 2.54 -11.07 -22.17
CA VAL A 119 3.64 -10.36 -21.49
C VAL A 119 5.00 -10.91 -21.93
N VAL A 120 5.88 -10.01 -22.36
CA VAL A 120 7.24 -10.30 -22.86
C VAL A 120 8.24 -10.36 -21.71
N ALA A 121 8.19 -9.36 -20.82
CA ALA A 121 9.10 -9.22 -19.69
C ALA A 121 8.36 -8.61 -18.50
N VAL A 122 8.80 -8.95 -17.29
CA VAL A 122 8.27 -8.40 -16.04
C VAL A 122 9.43 -8.16 -15.09
N HIS A 123 9.41 -7.01 -14.42
CA HIS A 123 10.29 -6.70 -13.31
C HIS A 123 9.43 -6.18 -12.17
N TYR A 124 9.32 -6.94 -11.08
CA TYR A 124 8.47 -6.56 -9.95
C TYR A 124 9.14 -6.89 -8.62
N HIS A 125 8.73 -6.20 -7.57
CA HIS A 125 9.00 -6.61 -6.21
C HIS A 125 7.70 -6.72 -5.43
N PHE A 126 7.78 -7.25 -4.22
CA PHE A 126 6.68 -7.15 -3.27
C PHE A 126 7.17 -6.56 -1.96
N ARG A 127 6.28 -5.84 -1.27
CA ARG A 127 6.55 -5.28 0.05
C ARG A 127 5.37 -5.48 0.98
N ASP A 128 5.68 -5.49 2.27
CA ASP A 128 4.63 -5.42 3.29
C ASP A 128 3.92 -4.07 3.20
N SER A 129 2.60 -4.08 3.31
CA SER A 129 1.79 -2.86 3.25
C SER A 129 1.96 -1.95 4.46
N VAL A 130 2.35 -2.52 5.59
CA VAL A 130 2.56 -1.84 6.86
C VAL A 130 3.80 -2.40 7.57
N PRO A 131 4.49 -1.59 8.38
CA PRO A 131 5.55 -2.10 9.25
C PRO A 131 5.00 -3.19 10.19
N HIS A 132 5.85 -4.17 10.51
CA HIS A 132 5.51 -5.17 11.52
C HIS A 132 5.52 -4.52 12.90
N THR A 133 4.38 -4.56 13.58
CA THR A 133 4.20 -4.02 14.93
C THR A 133 3.98 -5.16 15.92
N CYS A 134 4.29 -4.92 17.20
CA CYS A 134 4.10 -5.92 18.25
C CYS A 134 3.35 -5.32 19.45
N PRO A 135 2.13 -5.83 19.78
CA PRO A 135 1.40 -6.87 19.04
C PRO A 135 1.03 -6.40 17.63
N GLN A 136 0.87 -7.34 16.69
CA GLN A 136 0.44 -7.02 15.33
C GLN A 136 -1.05 -6.66 15.36
N ILE A 137 -1.36 -5.37 15.25
CA ILE A 137 -2.75 -4.87 15.34
C ILE A 137 -3.40 -4.76 13.94
N ALA A 138 -2.59 -4.58 12.90
CA ALA A 138 -3.07 -4.44 11.53
C ALA A 138 -2.95 -5.76 10.74
N THR A 139 -3.90 -6.04 9.87
CA THR A 139 -3.77 -7.12 8.87
C THR A 139 -2.58 -6.79 7.96
N LEU A 140 -1.61 -7.70 7.90
CA LEU A 140 -0.50 -7.59 6.97
C LEU A 140 -1.07 -7.82 5.55
N GLY A 141 -0.90 -6.83 4.68
CA GLY A 141 -1.16 -6.99 3.25
C GLY A 141 0.17 -7.01 2.51
N THR A 142 0.15 -7.58 1.30
CA THR A 142 1.31 -7.56 0.40
C THR A 142 1.02 -6.66 -0.79
N VAL A 143 1.87 -5.68 -1.03
CA VAL A 143 1.80 -4.83 -2.23
C VAL A 143 2.77 -5.38 -3.26
N TYR A 144 2.28 -5.69 -4.46
CA TYR A 144 3.07 -6.07 -5.62
C TYR A 144 3.18 -4.88 -6.58
N GLU A 145 4.40 -4.45 -6.86
CA GLU A 145 4.66 -3.29 -7.72
C GLU A 145 5.72 -3.64 -8.76
N GLY A 146 5.52 -3.20 -9.99
CA GLY A 146 6.42 -3.58 -11.07
C GLY A 146 6.05 -3.05 -12.44
N PHE A 147 6.92 -3.34 -13.39
CA PHE A 147 6.73 -3.12 -14.81
C PHE A 147 6.45 -4.43 -15.53
N ALA A 148 5.55 -4.38 -16.51
CA ALA A 148 5.27 -5.45 -17.45
C ALA A 148 5.37 -4.90 -18.88
N GLN A 149 6.25 -5.47 -19.69
CA GLN A 149 6.31 -5.18 -21.12
C GLN A 149 5.36 -6.11 -21.86
N LEU A 150 4.42 -5.52 -22.60
CA LEU A 150 3.35 -6.28 -23.26
C LEU A 150 3.75 -6.70 -24.68
N THR A 151 3.20 -7.82 -25.12
CA THR A 151 3.27 -8.21 -26.54
C THR A 151 2.49 -7.22 -27.40
N PRO A 152 2.83 -7.03 -28.70
CA PRO A 152 2.07 -6.16 -29.59
C PRO A 152 0.58 -6.53 -29.63
N GLU A 153 0.25 -7.82 -29.64
CA GLU A 153 -1.13 -8.32 -29.67
C GLU A 153 -1.88 -7.90 -28.41
N ARG A 154 -1.24 -7.98 -27.24
CA ARG A 154 -1.85 -7.55 -25.98
C ARG A 154 -2.00 -6.05 -25.89
N ALA A 155 -0.98 -5.31 -26.32
CA ALA A 155 -1.02 -3.86 -26.41
C ALA A 155 -2.19 -3.38 -27.28
N GLU A 156 -2.46 -4.08 -28.40
CA GLU A 156 -3.61 -3.79 -29.26
C GLU A 156 -4.95 -4.08 -28.58
N ALA A 157 -5.06 -5.22 -27.89
CA ALA A 157 -6.27 -5.59 -27.15
C ALA A 157 -6.64 -4.54 -26.07
N LEU A 158 -5.63 -3.89 -25.48
CA LEU A 158 -5.83 -2.83 -24.49
C LEU A 158 -6.24 -1.49 -25.11
N ARG A 159 -6.04 -1.25 -26.42
CA ARG A 159 -6.45 0.02 -27.07
C ARG A 159 -7.95 0.24 -27.10
N GLY A 160 -8.74 -0.82 -26.98
CA GLY A 160 -10.20 -0.73 -26.90
C GLY A 160 -10.74 -0.17 -25.58
N LEU A 161 -9.88 -0.01 -24.57
CA LEU A 161 -10.26 0.57 -23.28
C LEU A 161 -10.26 2.11 -23.32
N ARG A 162 -11.01 2.71 -22.39
CA ARG A 162 -10.97 4.16 -22.21
C ARG A 162 -9.74 4.53 -21.40
N TRP A 163 -8.84 5.28 -22.03
CA TRP A 163 -7.61 5.78 -21.42
C TRP A 163 -7.68 7.28 -21.17
N THR A 164 -7.24 7.69 -19.99
CA THR A 164 -7.08 9.10 -19.62
C THR A 164 -5.61 9.38 -19.32
N PRO A 165 -5.05 10.51 -19.79
CA PRO A 165 -3.71 10.95 -19.35
C PRO A 165 -3.62 10.95 -17.83
N ALA A 166 -2.48 10.51 -17.31
CA ALA A 166 -2.23 10.44 -15.88
C ALA A 166 -0.84 10.95 -15.57
N ASP A 167 -0.67 11.47 -14.34
CA ASP A 167 0.65 11.74 -13.80
C ASP A 167 1.45 10.43 -13.71
N ALA A 168 2.78 10.57 -13.75
CA ALA A 168 3.67 9.44 -13.60
C ALA A 168 3.39 8.71 -12.27
N PRO A 169 3.40 7.37 -12.28
CA PRO A 169 3.32 6.62 -11.04
C PRO A 169 4.51 6.93 -10.14
N ASP A 170 4.31 6.76 -8.83
CA ASP A 170 5.40 6.74 -7.87
C ASP A 170 6.14 5.40 -8.00
N VAL A 171 7.27 5.42 -8.70
CA VAL A 171 8.06 4.22 -9.01
C VAL A 171 9.14 4.03 -7.95
N PRO A 172 9.16 2.88 -7.24
CA PRO A 172 10.22 2.56 -6.29
C PRO A 172 11.62 2.63 -6.90
N ASP A 173 12.61 3.07 -6.12
CA ASP A 173 13.98 3.33 -6.60
C ASP A 173 14.63 2.13 -7.29
N ASP A 174 14.39 0.91 -6.79
CA ASP A 174 14.91 -0.33 -7.36
C ASP A 174 14.26 -0.73 -8.69
N LEU A 175 13.11 -0.13 -9.02
CA LEU A 175 12.39 -0.34 -10.27
C LEU A 175 12.60 0.79 -11.29
N GLN A 176 13.15 1.95 -10.90
CA GLN A 176 13.29 3.13 -11.78
C GLN A 176 14.07 2.84 -13.06
N GLN A 177 15.08 1.96 -13.00
CA GLN A 177 15.88 1.58 -14.17
C GLN A 177 15.08 0.86 -15.28
N PHE A 178 13.92 0.30 -14.95
CA PHE A 178 13.04 -0.37 -15.91
C PHE A 178 11.95 0.56 -16.45
N ALA A 179 11.85 1.78 -15.95
CA ALA A 179 10.88 2.75 -16.41
C ALA A 179 11.27 3.30 -17.80
N PRO A 180 10.32 3.44 -18.74
CA PRO A 180 10.57 4.09 -20.02
C PRO A 180 10.90 5.59 -19.82
N ALA A 181 12.00 6.06 -20.42
CA ALA A 181 12.54 7.40 -20.18
C ALA A 181 11.62 8.58 -20.55
N ASN A 182 10.67 8.40 -21.47
CA ASN A 182 9.74 9.44 -21.93
C ASN A 182 8.30 8.90 -21.98
N ALA A 183 7.87 8.22 -20.92
CA ALA A 183 6.53 7.63 -20.89
C ALA A 183 5.44 8.69 -20.95
N ALA A 184 4.44 8.47 -21.80
CA ALA A 184 3.18 9.19 -21.81
C ALA A 184 2.14 8.36 -21.06
N TRP A 185 2.20 8.43 -19.72
CA TRP A 185 1.38 7.59 -18.86
C TRP A 185 -0.11 7.87 -19.02
N GLN A 186 -0.87 6.78 -19.13
CA GLN A 186 -2.32 6.79 -19.18
C GLN A 186 -2.87 5.77 -18.20
N ARG A 187 -4.09 5.99 -17.72
CA ARG A 187 -4.81 5.04 -16.87
C ARG A 187 -6.19 4.74 -17.42
N SER A 188 -6.71 3.57 -17.07
CA SER A 188 -8.06 3.15 -17.42
C SER A 188 -8.80 2.69 -16.17
N ALA A 189 -9.85 3.42 -15.80
CA ALA A 189 -10.72 3.03 -14.68
C ALA A 189 -11.40 1.67 -14.93
N ASP A 190 -11.66 1.35 -16.21
CA ASP A 190 -12.22 0.06 -16.61
C ASP A 190 -11.25 -1.08 -16.27
N LEU A 191 -9.95 -0.88 -16.53
CA LEU A 191 -8.89 -1.85 -16.20
C LEU A 191 -8.65 -1.97 -14.69
N ASP A 192 -8.62 -0.84 -13.99
CA ASP A 192 -8.42 -0.82 -12.54
C ASP A 192 -9.55 -1.59 -11.83
N THR A 193 -10.81 -1.37 -12.26
CA THR A 193 -11.98 -2.10 -11.73
C THR A 193 -11.92 -3.59 -12.06
N ALA A 194 -11.52 -3.93 -13.28
CA ALA A 194 -11.46 -5.31 -13.75
C ALA A 194 -10.35 -6.13 -13.08
N THR A 195 -9.28 -5.49 -12.60
CA THR A 195 -8.12 -6.18 -12.02
C THR A 195 -7.99 -6.02 -10.51
N GLY A 196 -8.60 -4.99 -9.93
CA GLY A 196 -8.29 -4.56 -8.57
C GLY A 196 -6.87 -4.00 -8.39
N ALA A 197 -6.10 -3.88 -9.48
CA ALA A 197 -4.78 -3.26 -9.49
C ALA A 197 -4.90 -1.81 -10.02
N LYS A 198 -3.98 -0.94 -9.64
CA LYS A 198 -3.79 0.33 -10.35
C LYS A 198 -2.82 0.09 -11.49
N VAL A 199 -3.23 0.39 -12.72
CA VAL A 199 -2.38 0.19 -13.90
C VAL A 199 -2.16 1.50 -14.64
N TRP A 200 -0.90 1.88 -14.80
CA TRP A 200 -0.45 2.95 -15.68
C TRP A 200 0.14 2.31 -16.92
N TYR A 201 -0.23 2.80 -18.09
CA TYR A 201 0.20 2.25 -19.36
C TYR A 201 0.81 3.34 -20.23
N ASP A 202 1.99 3.06 -20.77
CA ASP A 202 2.62 3.84 -21.83
C ASP A 202 2.49 3.08 -23.16
N GLN A 203 1.68 3.62 -24.05
CA GLN A 203 1.34 2.97 -25.32
C GLN A 203 2.53 2.91 -26.29
N ALA A 204 3.46 3.87 -26.22
CA ALA A 204 4.61 3.96 -27.11
C ALA A 204 5.62 2.83 -26.85
N SER A 205 5.97 2.60 -25.57
CA SER A 205 6.86 1.51 -25.17
C SER A 205 6.14 0.17 -24.95
N ARG A 206 4.81 0.18 -24.90
CA ARG A 206 3.95 -0.96 -24.51
C ARG A 206 4.28 -1.47 -23.12
N THR A 207 4.60 -0.55 -22.22
CA THR A 207 4.98 -0.86 -20.84
C THR A 207 3.86 -0.48 -19.91
N ALA A 208 3.45 -1.40 -19.05
CA ALA A 208 2.52 -1.16 -17.97
C ALA A 208 3.26 -1.14 -16.63
N PHE A 209 3.10 -0.08 -15.84
CA PHE A 209 3.40 -0.11 -14.41
C PHE A 209 2.14 -0.54 -13.66
N PHE A 210 2.28 -1.44 -12.70
CA PHE A 210 1.16 -1.92 -11.88
C PHE A 210 1.47 -1.81 -10.39
N SER A 211 0.43 -1.57 -9.61
CA SER A 211 0.44 -1.69 -8.15
C SER A 211 -0.81 -2.48 -7.72
N TYR A 212 -0.59 -3.67 -7.15
CA TYR A 212 -1.64 -4.60 -6.76
C TYR A 212 -1.54 -4.90 -5.26
N TYR A 213 -2.66 -4.74 -4.56
CA TYR A 213 -2.77 -5.00 -3.12
C TYR A 213 -3.40 -6.36 -2.88
N ALA A 214 -2.65 -7.30 -2.33
CA ALA A 214 -3.15 -8.61 -1.91
C ALA A 214 -3.41 -8.60 -0.41
N THR A 215 -4.64 -8.97 -0.01
CA THR A 215 -4.96 -9.34 1.37
C THR A 215 -4.84 -10.84 1.52
N ASP A 216 -4.01 -11.30 2.46
CA ASP A 216 -3.99 -12.70 2.88
C ASP A 216 -5.23 -13.08 3.70
#